data_AF-A0A194VGR3-F1
#
_entry.id   AF-A0A194VGR3-F1
#
_cell.length_a   1.000
_cell.length_b   1.000
_cell.length_c   1.000
_cell.angle_alpha   90.00
_cell.angle_beta   90.00
_cell.angle_gamma   90.00
#
_symmetry.space_group_name_H-M   'P 1'
#
loop_
_entity.id
_entity.type
_entity.pdbx_description
1 polymer ?
#
loop_
_entity_poly.entity_id
_entity_poly.type
_entity_poly.pdbx_seq_one_letter_code
_entity_poly.pdbx_strand_id
1 'polypeptide(L)'
;MITMATSIYSRASTAVTSFRRKLQHFVGFQKGYNFVLWLFFTFALLGFALRHTPYLNYYGIFCRQGYLKANSHAAPGECYYFLNRAREQVGMMIHLFAIIPCCFLVFFQFVPYIRQRFILFHRANGYIIILLTSLAVAGGLMASRRSFGGDPVFQASNILLSSLVVVGLALAIINIKKLQIEQHRAWMLRTWFWVSRPKTEKSKFPMRS
;
A
#
# COMPACT_ATOMS: atom_id res chain seq x y z
N MET A 1 31.50 37.73 1.52
CA MET A 1 30.23 36.98 1.71
C MET A 1 30.27 35.54 1.16
N ILE A 2 31.08 35.21 0.16
CA ILE A 2 31.06 33.87 -0.49
C ILE A 2 31.60 32.74 0.41
N THR A 3 32.56 33.03 1.31
CA THR A 3 33.21 32.06 2.20
C THR A 3 32.37 31.60 3.40
N MET A 4 31.39 32.39 3.84
CA MET A 4 30.51 31.99 4.94
C MET A 4 29.37 31.08 4.47
N ALA A 5 28.85 31.29 3.25
CA ALA A 5 27.80 30.46 2.67
C ALA A 5 28.27 29.00 2.45
N THR A 6 29.52 28.80 2.00
CA THR A 6 30.11 27.46 1.82
C THR A 6 30.36 26.73 3.14
N SER A 7 30.74 27.45 4.20
CA SER A 7 30.92 26.88 5.55
C SER A 7 29.60 26.43 6.18
N ILE A 8 28.53 27.21 6.03
CA ILE A 8 27.19 26.85 6.51
C ILE A 8 26.62 25.66 5.70
N TYR A 9 26.82 25.63 4.38
CA TYR A 9 26.43 24.49 3.53
C TYR A 9 27.21 23.21 3.89
N SER A 10 28.51 23.32 4.18
CA SER A 10 29.37 22.22 4.63
C SER A 10 28.95 21.68 6.01
N ARG A 11 28.61 22.55 6.97
CA ARG A 11 28.10 22.16 8.29
C ARG A 11 26.70 21.56 8.24
N ALA A 12 25.80 22.13 7.44
CA ALA A 12 24.46 21.59 7.26
C ALA A 12 24.50 20.20 6.60
N SER A 13 25.35 20.00 5.59
CA SER A 13 25.52 18.68 4.95
C SER A 13 26.16 17.65 5.90
N THR A 14 27.10 18.05 6.75
CA THR A 14 27.68 17.15 7.77
C THR A 14 26.71 16.82 8.91
N ALA A 15 25.88 17.77 9.35
CA ALA A 15 24.83 17.53 10.35
C ALA A 15 23.70 16.63 9.80
N VAL A 16 23.25 16.88 8.57
CA VAL A 16 22.23 16.04 7.90
C VAL A 16 22.76 14.63 7.66
N THR A 17 24.04 14.48 7.27
CA THR A 17 24.64 13.14 7.06
C THR A 17 24.94 12.41 8.37
N SER A 18 25.25 13.11 9.47
CA SER A 18 25.41 12.48 10.79
C SER A 18 24.06 12.03 11.36
N PHE A 19 23.02 12.86 11.25
CA PHE A 19 21.66 12.51 11.64
C PHE A 19 21.12 11.33 10.81
N ARG A 20 21.31 11.36 9.49
CA ARG A 20 20.93 10.25 8.60
C ARG A 20 21.62 8.95 8.98
N ARG A 21 22.92 8.96 9.27
CA ARG A 21 23.65 7.76 9.74
C ARG A 21 23.12 7.24 11.08
N LYS A 22 22.84 8.14 12.03
CA LYS A 22 22.29 7.77 13.33
C LYS A 22 20.91 7.11 13.19
N LEU A 23 20.05 7.67 12.34
CA LEU A 23 18.73 7.12 12.04
C LEU A 23 18.83 5.78 11.26
N GLN A 24 19.76 5.68 10.31
CA GLN A 24 20.04 4.44 9.56
C GLN A 24 20.47 3.30 10.48
N HIS A 25 21.39 3.57 11.41
CA HIS A 25 21.82 2.59 12.42
C HIS A 25 20.69 2.25 13.39
N PHE A 26 19.87 3.22 13.80
CA PHE A 26 18.73 2.98 14.69
C PHE A 26 17.67 2.09 14.05
N VAL A 27 17.36 2.31 12.77
CA VAL A 27 16.39 1.52 12.01
C VAL A 27 16.97 0.14 11.59
N GLY A 28 18.29 -0.05 11.71
CA GLY A 28 18.97 -1.33 11.47
C GLY A 28 19.44 -1.56 10.03
N PHE A 29 19.55 -0.49 9.23
CA PHE A 29 20.03 -0.58 7.84
C PHE A 29 21.56 -0.40 7.77
N GLN A 30 22.23 -1.36 7.13
CA GLN A 30 23.68 -1.32 6.88
C GLN A 30 24.07 -0.45 5.67
N LYS A 31 23.17 -0.30 4.69
CA LYS A 31 23.40 0.48 3.46
C LYS A 31 22.40 1.63 3.33
N GLY A 32 22.88 2.82 2.99
CA GLY A 32 22.05 4.02 2.95
C GLY A 32 20.99 4.04 1.85
N TYR A 33 21.25 3.41 0.70
CA TYR A 33 20.26 3.25 -0.38
C TYR A 33 19.03 2.44 0.06
N ASN A 34 19.24 1.35 0.79
CA ASN A 34 18.14 0.52 1.32
C ASN A 34 17.26 1.30 2.29
N PHE A 35 17.86 2.21 3.07
CA PHE A 35 17.11 3.10 3.96
C PHE A 35 16.24 4.11 3.17
N VAL A 36 16.77 4.70 2.11
CA VAL A 36 16.02 5.66 1.27
C VAL A 36 14.88 4.95 0.54
N LEU A 37 15.14 3.79 -0.06
CA LEU A 37 14.09 2.97 -0.67
C LEU A 37 13.00 2.60 0.32
N TRP A 38 13.38 2.14 1.50
CA TRP A 38 12.45 1.81 2.56
C TRP A 38 11.61 3.03 2.92
N LEU A 39 12.24 4.20 3.12
CA LEU A 39 11.55 5.44 3.47
C LEU A 39 10.47 5.78 2.43
N PHE A 40 10.81 5.88 1.15
CA PHE A 40 9.82 6.22 0.12
C PHE A 40 8.72 5.17 0.02
N PHE A 41 9.08 3.89 0.07
CA PHE A 41 8.14 2.80 -0.12
C PHE A 41 7.16 2.65 1.04
N THR A 42 7.66 2.61 2.29
CA THR A 42 6.81 2.40 3.46
C THR A 42 6.06 3.66 3.87
N PHE A 43 6.64 4.85 3.68
CA PHE A 43 5.88 6.09 3.90
C PHE A 43 4.82 6.32 2.85
N ALA A 44 5.00 5.88 1.59
CA ALA A 44 3.94 5.94 0.59
C ALA A 44 2.74 5.05 1.01
N LEU A 45 3.00 3.83 1.48
CA LEU A 45 1.96 2.93 1.98
C LEU A 45 1.30 3.43 3.27
N LEU A 46 2.09 4.00 4.19
CA LEU A 46 1.56 4.62 5.41
C LEU A 46 0.70 5.85 5.07
N GLY A 47 1.17 6.70 4.16
CA GLY A 47 0.43 7.85 3.66
C GLY A 47 -0.87 7.44 2.98
N PHE A 48 -0.86 6.37 2.18
CA PHE A 48 -2.07 5.77 1.61
C PHE A 48 -3.06 5.35 2.71
N ALA A 49 -2.60 4.59 3.72
CA ALA A 49 -3.44 4.13 4.82
C ALA A 49 -4.05 5.30 5.61
N LEU A 50 -3.25 6.30 5.98
CA LEU A 50 -3.71 7.47 6.73
C LEU A 50 -4.69 8.33 5.93
N ARG A 51 -4.40 8.57 4.65
CA ARG A 51 -5.28 9.34 3.75
C ARG A 51 -6.63 8.65 3.53
N HIS A 52 -6.65 7.32 3.49
CA HIS A 52 -7.85 6.52 3.20
C HIS A 52 -8.57 6.04 4.46
N THR A 53 -8.06 6.29 5.67
CA THR A 53 -8.73 5.93 6.93
C THR A 53 -10.18 6.42 7.02
N PRO A 54 -10.53 7.65 6.55
CA PRO A 54 -11.92 8.10 6.54
C PRO A 54 -12.85 7.22 5.68
N TYR A 55 -12.34 6.46 4.71
CA TYR A 55 -13.15 5.59 3.86
C TYR A 55 -13.71 4.37 4.59
N LEU A 56 -13.20 4.07 5.80
CA LEU A 56 -13.79 3.07 6.68
C LEU A 56 -15.22 3.47 7.12
N ASN A 57 -15.54 4.77 7.12
CA ASN A 57 -16.94 5.20 7.18
C ASN A 57 -17.58 5.02 5.80
N TYR A 58 -18.04 3.80 5.53
CA TYR A 58 -18.50 3.38 4.21
C TYR A 58 -19.69 4.20 3.70
N TYR A 59 -20.74 4.38 4.52
CA TYR A 59 -21.98 5.06 4.12
C TYR A 59 -21.92 6.58 4.28
N GLY A 60 -21.09 7.10 5.19
CA GLY A 60 -21.01 8.54 5.47
C GLY A 60 -19.95 9.25 4.65
N ILE A 61 -18.82 8.56 4.39
CA ILE A 61 -17.70 9.09 3.63
C ILE A 61 -17.67 8.32 2.32
N PHE A 62 -17.11 7.11 2.24
CA PHE A 62 -16.76 6.45 0.98
C PHE A 62 -17.86 6.52 -0.11
N CYS A 63 -19.10 6.18 0.23
CA CYS A 63 -20.28 6.33 -0.60
C CYS A 63 -21.40 7.07 0.16
N ARG A 64 -21.25 8.40 0.28
CA ARG A 64 -22.28 9.27 0.83
C ARG A 64 -23.45 9.43 -0.12
N GLN A 65 -24.67 9.11 0.34
CA GLN A 65 -25.90 9.42 -0.37
C GLN A 65 -26.01 10.96 -0.54
N GLY A 66 -25.94 11.46 -1.78
CA GLY A 66 -26.30 12.85 -2.11
C GLY A 66 -25.19 13.92 -2.10
N TYR A 67 -23.91 13.59 -2.32
CA TYR A 67 -22.86 14.62 -2.44
C TYR A 67 -21.91 14.41 -3.63
N LEU A 68 -21.64 15.50 -4.38
CA LEU A 68 -20.87 15.56 -5.63
C LEU A 68 -19.46 16.17 -5.46
N LYS A 69 -18.81 16.03 -4.28
CA LYS A 69 -17.45 16.57 -4.10
C LYS A 69 -16.41 15.55 -4.59
N ALA A 70 -15.85 15.80 -5.77
CA ALA A 70 -15.11 14.86 -6.62
C ALA A 70 -13.81 14.24 -6.04
N ASN A 71 -13.27 14.72 -4.91
CA ASN A 71 -11.87 14.44 -4.53
C ASN A 71 -11.70 13.71 -3.19
N SER A 72 -12.76 13.10 -2.63
CA SER A 72 -12.67 12.45 -1.31
C SER A 72 -13.51 11.18 -1.17
N HIS A 73 -14.07 10.67 -2.27
CA HIS A 73 -15.08 9.61 -2.28
C HIS A 73 -15.00 8.80 -3.57
N ALA A 74 -15.64 7.62 -3.62
CA ALA A 74 -15.80 6.90 -4.88
C ALA A 74 -16.68 7.70 -5.85
N ALA A 75 -16.46 7.52 -7.16
CA ALA A 75 -17.23 8.24 -8.17
C ALA A 75 -18.74 7.96 -8.00
N PRO A 76 -19.64 8.95 -8.22
CA PRO A 76 -21.08 8.77 -7.99
C PRO A 76 -21.68 7.55 -8.70
N GLY A 77 -21.23 7.27 -9.94
CA GLY A 77 -21.66 6.11 -10.71
C GLY A 77 -21.20 4.77 -10.12
N GLU A 78 -20.05 4.74 -9.45
CA GLU A 78 -19.53 3.54 -8.77
C GLU A 78 -20.30 3.25 -7.48
N CYS A 79 -20.64 4.31 -6.74
CA CYS A 79 -21.41 4.20 -5.50
C CYS A 79 -22.81 3.63 -5.73
N TYR A 80 -23.44 3.88 -6.89
CA TYR A 80 -24.71 3.23 -7.23
C TYR A 80 -24.59 1.69 -7.17
N TYR A 81 -23.52 1.12 -7.74
CA TYR A 81 -23.30 -0.32 -7.70
C TYR A 81 -22.90 -0.81 -6.30
N PHE A 82 -22.06 -0.06 -5.60
CA PHE A 82 -21.60 -0.39 -4.26
C PHE A 82 -22.70 -0.31 -3.20
N LEU A 83 -23.79 0.43 -3.41
CA LEU A 83 -24.89 0.54 -2.46
C LEU A 83 -26.08 -0.35 -2.80
N ASN A 84 -26.34 -0.59 -4.10
CA ASN A 84 -27.55 -1.29 -4.55
C ASN A 84 -27.33 -2.76 -4.92
N ARG A 85 -26.08 -3.25 -4.90
CA ARG A 85 -25.76 -4.66 -5.18
C ARG A 85 -24.98 -5.28 -4.04
N ALA A 86 -25.58 -6.30 -3.41
CA ALA A 86 -25.01 -6.97 -2.24
C ALA A 86 -23.58 -7.50 -2.47
N ARG A 87 -23.26 -8.08 -3.63
CA ARG A 87 -21.93 -8.64 -3.90
C ARG A 87 -20.86 -7.56 -4.00
N GLU A 88 -21.10 -6.53 -4.79
CA GLU A 88 -20.19 -5.41 -5.01
C GLU A 88 -20.01 -4.59 -3.72
N GLN A 89 -21.09 -4.39 -2.97
CA GLN A 89 -21.08 -3.77 -1.65
C GLN A 89 -20.17 -4.51 -0.68
N VAL A 90 -20.45 -5.80 -0.46
CA VAL A 90 -19.67 -6.65 0.46
C VAL A 90 -18.23 -6.73 0.01
N GLY A 91 -17.98 -6.89 -1.30
CA GLY A 91 -16.64 -6.92 -1.87
C GLY A 91 -15.84 -5.66 -1.56
N MET A 92 -16.43 -4.49 -1.78
CA MET A 92 -15.75 -3.21 -1.54
C MET A 92 -15.55 -2.92 -0.04
N MET A 93 -16.51 -3.28 0.80
CA MET A 93 -16.33 -3.21 2.26
C MET A 93 -15.15 -4.09 2.71
N ILE A 94 -15.15 -5.38 2.34
CA ILE A 94 -14.04 -6.28 2.66
C ILE A 94 -12.71 -5.72 2.14
N HIS A 95 -12.70 -5.19 0.91
CA HIS A 95 -11.50 -4.59 0.33
C HIS A 95 -10.96 -3.45 1.19
N LEU A 96 -11.79 -2.46 1.53
CA LEU A 96 -11.39 -1.28 2.31
C LEU A 96 -10.97 -1.64 3.74
N PHE A 97 -11.80 -2.41 4.45
CA PHE A 97 -11.54 -2.84 5.81
C PHE A 97 -10.31 -3.74 5.92
N ALA A 98 -9.90 -4.40 4.84
CA ALA A 98 -8.69 -5.20 4.83
C ALA A 98 -7.45 -4.41 4.38
N ILE A 99 -7.53 -3.65 3.29
CA ILE A 99 -6.35 -3.01 2.69
C ILE A 99 -5.81 -1.85 3.52
N ILE A 100 -6.69 -1.04 4.14
CA ILE A 100 -6.28 0.12 4.94
C ILE A 100 -5.46 -0.30 6.16
N PRO A 101 -5.93 -1.20 7.04
CA PRO A 101 -5.10 -1.67 8.15
C PRO A 101 -3.90 -2.48 7.66
N CYS A 102 -4.00 -3.20 6.54
CA CYS A 102 -2.86 -3.92 5.97
C CYS A 102 -1.71 -2.99 5.63
N CYS A 103 -1.96 -1.91 4.90
CA CYS A 103 -0.94 -0.92 4.55
C CYS A 103 -0.30 -0.26 5.79
N PHE A 104 -1.07 -0.03 6.85
CA PHE A 104 -0.56 0.46 8.13
C PHE A 104 0.38 -0.56 8.80
N LEU A 105 0.00 -1.84 8.86
CA LEU A 105 0.80 -2.91 9.47
C LEU A 105 2.09 -3.21 8.68
N VAL A 106 2.06 -3.04 7.36
CA VAL A 106 3.20 -3.25 6.47
C VAL A 106 4.35 -2.28 6.77
N PHE A 107 4.04 -1.07 7.22
CA PHE A 107 5.05 -0.13 7.69
C PHE A 107 5.95 -0.77 8.75
N PHE A 108 5.35 -1.37 9.79
CA PHE A 108 6.07 -2.06 10.85
C PHE A 108 6.76 -3.34 10.36
N GLN A 109 6.15 -4.05 9.40
CA GLN A 109 6.71 -5.30 8.88
C GLN A 109 8.07 -5.12 8.21
N PHE A 110 8.27 -4.00 7.50
CA PHE A 110 9.49 -3.74 6.76
C PHE A 110 10.58 -3.03 7.58
N VAL A 111 10.32 -2.64 8.84
CA VAL A 111 11.34 -2.06 9.73
C VAL A 111 12.37 -3.14 10.11
N PRO A 112 13.65 -3.04 9.71
CA PRO A 112 14.66 -4.05 10.02
C PRO A 112 14.89 -4.23 11.52
N TYR A 113 14.85 -3.14 12.29
CA TYR A 113 14.96 -3.16 13.75
C TYR A 113 13.92 -4.08 14.41
N ILE A 114 12.66 -4.05 13.95
CA ILE A 114 11.59 -4.89 14.48
C ILE A 114 11.89 -6.36 14.22
N ARG A 115 12.38 -6.71 13.03
CA ARG A 115 12.75 -8.11 12.73
C ARG A 115 13.95 -8.59 13.57
N GLN A 116 14.90 -7.71 13.86
CA GLN A 116 16.12 -8.06 14.62
C GLN A 116 15.85 -8.20 16.12
N ARG A 117 14.98 -7.38 16.70
CA ARG A 117 14.71 -7.35 18.15
C ARG A 117 13.40 -8.04 18.55
N PHE A 118 12.38 -8.02 17.69
CA PHE A 118 11.02 -8.49 17.99
C PHE A 118 10.55 -9.51 16.94
N ILE A 119 11.27 -10.63 16.83
CA ILE A 119 11.00 -11.64 15.79
C ILE A 119 9.60 -12.28 15.88
N LEU A 120 9.09 -12.49 17.10
CA LEU A 120 7.74 -13.06 17.31
C LEU A 120 6.67 -12.10 16.79
N PHE A 121 6.80 -10.80 17.07
CA PHE A 121 5.93 -9.76 16.54
C PHE A 121 5.99 -9.73 15.00
N HIS A 122 7.19 -9.74 14.42
CA HIS A 122 7.35 -9.76 12.96
C HIS A 122 6.68 -10.97 12.30
N ARG A 123 6.72 -12.15 12.94
CA ARG A 123 6.04 -13.36 12.46
C ARG A 123 4.52 -13.22 12.56
N ALA A 124 3.99 -12.84 13.72
CA ALA A 124 2.56 -12.67 13.94
C ALA A 124 1.96 -11.61 12.99
N ASN A 125 2.61 -10.45 12.92
CA ASN A 125 2.22 -9.36 12.01
C ASN A 125 2.25 -9.80 10.54
N GLY A 126 3.26 -10.59 10.15
CA GLY A 126 3.35 -11.17 8.80
C GLY A 126 2.14 -12.03 8.43
N TYR A 127 1.65 -12.88 9.34
CA TYR A 127 0.45 -13.70 9.09
C TYR A 127 -0.81 -12.86 8.99
N ILE A 128 -0.96 -11.84 9.85
CA ILE A 128 -2.09 -10.90 9.80
C ILE A 128 -2.10 -10.16 8.45
N ILE A 129 -0.93 -9.68 8.00
CA ILE A 129 -0.76 -9.00 6.71
C ILE A 129 -1.14 -9.92 5.55
N ILE A 130 -0.71 -11.19 5.56
CA ILE A 130 -1.06 -12.16 4.52
C ILE A 130 -2.58 -12.37 4.48
N LEU A 131 -3.22 -12.53 5.64
CA LEU A 131 -4.67 -12.69 5.74
C LEU A 131 -5.41 -11.46 5.21
N LEU A 132 -5.05 -10.26 5.68
CA LEU A 132 -5.67 -9.01 5.23
C LEU A 132 -5.45 -8.78 3.73
N THR A 133 -4.25 -9.07 3.20
CA THR A 133 -4.00 -8.95 1.77
C THR A 133 -4.86 -9.91 0.96
N SER A 134 -5.05 -11.14 1.45
CA SER A 134 -5.89 -12.14 0.78
C SER A 134 -7.37 -11.72 0.77
N LEU A 135 -7.87 -11.20 1.90
CA LEU A 135 -9.22 -10.62 1.98
C LEU A 135 -9.38 -9.40 1.07
N ALA A 136 -8.38 -8.51 1.03
CA ALA A 136 -8.39 -7.35 0.16
C ALA A 136 -8.44 -7.75 -1.33
N VAL A 137 -7.68 -8.76 -1.74
CA VAL A 137 -7.72 -9.30 -3.11
C VAL A 137 -9.10 -9.88 -3.42
N ALA A 138 -9.66 -10.71 -2.53
CA ALA A 138 -10.98 -11.31 -2.72
C ALA A 138 -12.08 -10.24 -2.84
N GLY A 139 -12.09 -9.26 -1.91
CA GLY A 139 -13.04 -8.15 -1.94
C GLY A 139 -12.91 -7.29 -3.20
N GLY A 140 -11.66 -7.02 -3.62
CA GLY A 140 -11.38 -6.27 -4.85
C GLY A 140 -11.91 -6.96 -6.11
N LEU A 141 -11.73 -8.28 -6.22
CA LEU A 141 -12.27 -9.09 -7.33
C LEU A 141 -13.79 -9.20 -7.30
N MET A 142 -14.41 -9.21 -6.11
CA MET A 142 -15.86 -9.20 -5.98
C MET A 142 -16.48 -7.90 -6.49
N ALA A 143 -15.82 -6.77 -6.24
CA ALA A 143 -16.27 -5.44 -6.64
C ALA A 143 -15.93 -5.06 -8.09
N SER A 144 -14.91 -5.69 -8.71
CA SER A 144 -14.33 -5.18 -9.96
C SER A 144 -15.20 -5.30 -11.21
N ARG A 145 -16.26 -6.14 -11.21
CA ARG A 145 -17.06 -6.43 -12.41
C ARG A 145 -17.73 -5.19 -13.02
N ARG A 146 -18.06 -4.19 -12.20
CA ARG A 146 -18.72 -2.95 -12.65
C ARG A 146 -17.90 -1.72 -12.32
N SER A 147 -16.70 -1.91 -11.77
CA SER A 147 -15.84 -0.80 -11.46
C SER A 147 -15.33 -0.12 -12.72
N PHE A 148 -15.22 1.20 -12.68
CA PHE A 148 -14.92 2.07 -13.82
C PHE A 148 -15.88 1.86 -15.00
N GLY A 149 -17.18 1.74 -14.70
CA GLY A 149 -18.21 1.44 -15.71
C GLY A 149 -18.09 0.05 -16.34
N GLY A 150 -17.32 -0.86 -15.72
CA GLY A 150 -17.07 -2.21 -16.23
C GLY A 150 -15.98 -2.27 -17.31
N ASP A 151 -15.05 -1.30 -17.37
CA ASP A 151 -13.96 -1.26 -18.34
C ASP A 151 -13.21 -2.63 -18.39
N PRO A 152 -13.21 -3.35 -19.53
CA PRO A 152 -12.54 -4.64 -19.64
C PRO A 152 -11.02 -4.53 -19.39
N VAL A 153 -10.40 -3.39 -19.70
CA VAL A 153 -8.96 -3.17 -19.42
C VAL A 153 -8.71 -3.11 -17.91
N PHE A 154 -9.59 -2.43 -17.17
CA PHE A 154 -9.53 -2.41 -15.71
C PHE A 154 -9.72 -3.81 -15.11
N GLN A 155 -10.71 -4.55 -15.60
CA GLN A 155 -10.98 -5.91 -15.11
C GLN A 155 -9.80 -6.85 -15.37
N ALA A 156 -9.25 -6.85 -16.59
CA ALA A 156 -8.07 -7.64 -16.94
C ALA A 156 -6.86 -7.27 -16.07
N SER A 157 -6.62 -5.96 -15.89
CA SER A 157 -5.54 -5.47 -15.04
C SER A 157 -5.72 -5.89 -13.57
N ASN A 158 -6.94 -5.83 -13.06
CA ASN A 158 -7.26 -6.20 -11.68
C ASN A 158 -7.12 -7.70 -11.45
N ILE A 159 -7.53 -8.53 -12.41
CA ILE A 159 -7.35 -9.99 -12.36
C ILE A 159 -5.85 -10.32 -12.42
N LEU A 160 -5.11 -9.74 -13.36
CA LEU A 160 -3.67 -9.98 -13.48
C LEU A 160 -2.93 -9.59 -12.20
N LEU A 161 -3.20 -8.39 -11.67
CA LEU A 161 -2.58 -7.91 -10.43
C LEU A 161 -2.93 -8.82 -9.25
N SER A 162 -4.19 -9.22 -9.12
CA SER A 162 -4.65 -10.13 -8.07
C SER A 162 -3.93 -11.48 -8.14
N SER A 163 -3.79 -12.04 -9.34
CA SER A 163 -3.07 -13.30 -9.56
C SER A 163 -1.59 -13.19 -9.19
N LEU A 164 -0.93 -12.10 -9.60
CA LEU A 164 0.47 -11.85 -9.24
C LEU A 164 0.63 -11.76 -7.72
N VAL A 165 -0.26 -11.05 -7.02
CA VAL A 165 -0.21 -10.93 -5.56
C VAL A 165 -0.40 -12.29 -4.89
N VAL A 166 -1.39 -13.08 -5.31
CA VAL A 166 -1.64 -14.42 -4.75
C VAL A 166 -0.44 -15.35 -4.97
N VAL A 167 0.11 -15.38 -6.19
CA VAL A 167 1.30 -16.19 -6.50
C VAL A 167 2.50 -15.72 -5.68
N GLY A 168 2.72 -14.41 -5.58
CA GLY A 168 3.81 -13.84 -4.80
C GLY A 168 3.73 -14.18 -3.31
N LEU A 169 2.52 -14.10 -2.72
CA LEU A 169 2.27 -14.51 -1.34
C LEU A 169 2.48 -16.02 -1.15
N ALA A 170 1.96 -16.85 -2.05
CA ALA A 170 2.12 -18.30 -1.99
C ALA A 170 3.61 -18.69 -2.04
N LEU A 171 4.38 -18.11 -2.96
CA LEU A 171 5.81 -18.35 -3.07
C LEU A 171 6.56 -17.81 -1.84
N ALA A 172 6.18 -16.65 -1.29
CA ALA A 172 6.76 -16.15 -0.05
C ALA A 172 6.53 -17.12 1.12
N ILE A 173 5.33 -17.72 1.24
CA ILE A 173 4.96 -18.70 2.27
C ILE A 173 5.70 -20.03 2.06
N ILE A 174 5.79 -20.51 0.82
CA ILE A 174 6.53 -21.74 0.51
C ILE A 174 8.02 -21.58 0.86
N ASN A 175 8.64 -20.46 0.48
CA ASN A 175 10.06 -20.22 0.74
C ASN A 175 10.37 -20.07 2.24
N ILE A 176 9.50 -19.41 3.04
CA ILE A 176 9.71 -19.32 4.49
C ILE A 176 9.56 -20.70 5.16
N LYS A 177 8.62 -21.54 4.71
CA LYS A 177 8.48 -22.93 5.18
C LYS A 177 9.67 -23.81 4.81
N LYS A 178 10.30 -23.55 3.66
CA LYS A 178 11.55 -24.19 3.22
C LYS A 178 12.82 -23.58 3.83
N LEU A 179 12.70 -22.65 4.78
CA LEU A 179 13.82 -21.91 5.40
C LEU A 179 14.68 -21.10 4.40
N GLN A 180 14.17 -20.83 3.20
CA GLN A 180 14.82 -20.02 2.16
C GLN A 180 14.53 -18.53 2.38
N ILE A 181 15.17 -17.95 3.40
CA ILE A 181 14.89 -16.58 3.89
C ILE A 181 15.12 -15.52 2.81
N GLU A 182 16.17 -15.65 2.00
CA GLU A 182 16.48 -14.66 0.96
C GLU A 182 15.41 -14.64 -0.14
N GLN A 183 14.89 -15.81 -0.54
CA GLN A 183 13.81 -15.88 -1.51
C GLN A 183 12.48 -15.41 -0.93
N HIS A 184 12.18 -15.71 0.33
CA HIS A 184 11.02 -15.16 1.02
C HIS A 184 11.03 -13.62 0.98
N ARG A 185 12.18 -13.00 1.31
CA ARG A 185 12.34 -11.54 1.27
C ARG A 185 12.14 -10.99 -0.14
N ALA A 186 12.73 -11.64 -1.15
CA ALA A 186 12.61 -11.22 -2.54
C ALA A 186 11.15 -11.27 -3.03
N TRP A 187 10.42 -12.35 -2.73
CA TRP A 187 9.00 -12.47 -3.08
C TRP A 187 8.10 -11.49 -2.34
N MET A 188 8.37 -11.23 -1.06
CA MET A 188 7.65 -10.18 -0.32
C MET A 188 7.85 -8.80 -0.96
N LEU A 189 9.08 -8.42 -1.29
CA LEU A 189 9.35 -7.13 -1.95
C LEU A 189 8.65 -7.01 -3.32
N ARG A 190 8.69 -8.06 -4.14
CA ARG A 190 7.98 -8.08 -5.45
C ARG A 190 6.47 -7.90 -5.27
N THR A 191 5.89 -8.65 -4.34
CA THR A 191 4.45 -8.61 -4.06
C THR A 191 4.02 -7.21 -3.62
N TRP A 192 4.73 -6.62 -2.67
CA TRP A 192 4.42 -5.29 -2.17
C TRP A 192 4.64 -4.21 -3.22
N PHE A 193 5.65 -4.35 -4.08
CA PHE A 193 5.83 -3.47 -5.23
C PHE A 193 4.61 -3.50 -6.17
N TRP A 194 4.08 -4.69 -6.49
CA TRP A 194 2.86 -4.81 -7.31
C TRP A 194 1.64 -4.17 -6.63
N VAL A 195 1.42 -4.41 -5.34
CA VAL A 195 0.31 -3.82 -4.57
C VAL A 195 0.39 -2.29 -4.52
N SER A 196 1.60 -1.74 -4.39
CA SER A 196 1.83 -0.30 -4.28
C SER A 196 1.67 0.46 -5.60
N ARG A 197 1.49 -0.25 -6.73
CA ARG A 197 1.40 0.38 -8.04
C ARG A 197 0.19 1.32 -8.07
N PRO A 198 0.37 2.60 -8.48
CA PRO A 198 -0.75 3.50 -8.65
C PRO A 198 -1.68 2.92 -9.72
N LYS A 199 -2.96 2.79 -9.36
CA LYS A 199 -4.01 2.52 -10.34
C LYS A 199 -4.12 3.79 -11.16
N THR A 200 -3.67 3.75 -12.40
CA THR A 200 -3.78 4.87 -13.34
C THR A 200 -5.25 5.17 -13.54
N GLU A 201 -5.73 6.21 -12.86
CA GLU A 201 -7.01 6.84 -13.15
C GLU A 201 -6.93 7.32 -14.61
N LYS A 202 -7.81 6.79 -15.47
CA LYS A 202 -8.00 7.37 -16.79
C LYS A 202 -8.51 8.79 -16.56
N SER A 203 -7.59 9.74 -16.64
CA SER A 203 -7.86 11.16 -16.67
C SER A 203 -8.87 11.47 -17.78
N LYS A 204 -9.99 12.09 -17.39
CA LYS A 204 -10.75 13.08 -18.16
C LYS A 204 -10.99 12.75 -19.64
N PHE A 205 -12.14 12.14 -19.93
CA PHE A 205 -12.80 12.47 -21.20
C PHE A 205 -13.39 13.88 -21.07
N PRO A 206 -13.00 14.86 -21.91
CA PRO A 206 -13.77 16.09 -22.01
C PRO A 206 -15.12 15.70 -22.62
N MET A 207 -16.22 15.92 -21.89
CA MET A 207 -17.53 15.96 -22.51
C MET A 207 -17.50 17.08 -23.55
N ARG A 208 -17.51 16.70 -24.83
CA ARG A 208 -17.83 17.63 -25.91
C ARG A 208 -19.29 18.06 -25.70
N SER A 209 -19.46 19.37 -25.70
CA SER A 209 -20.72 20.12 -25.81
C SER A 209 -21.55 19.68 -27.01
#